data_AF-A0A2K1E7R0-F1
#
_entry.id   AF-A0A2K1E7R0-F1
#
_cell.length_a   1.000
_cell.length_b   1.000
_cell.length_c   1.000
_cell.angle_alpha   90.00
_cell.angle_beta   90.00
_cell.angle_gamma   90.00
#
_symmetry.space_group_name_H-M   'P 1'
#
loop_
_entity.id
_entity.type
_entity.pdbx_description
1 polymer ?
#
loop_
_entity_poly.entity_id
_entity_poly.type
_entity_poly.pdbx_seq_one_letter_code
_entity_poly.pdbx_strand_id
1 'polypeptide(L)'
;MKKAGCLLTSVLALVLAIGAIWFLSGWWGSAQVEDDTNFIVPSGASLTSVADKLADEGLISDPRSFLLRAKIFGSSDPIMAGEFLLPAGASNSKILDTFQHGEVIRRFVTIPEGLPSVMVHDRLMAEENLTGEIPVPVEGSVLPDTYDYERGESRGAVLARMQAAMQNYLAEAWPKRADDIAVDTIQEAVTLASIVEKETGVARERRMVAGLYSNRVKDGMLLQADPTIIYPITKGRPLGRRIKQSEIAAINDYNTYSMVGLPKGPITNPGRESIAAVLNPAKTSARYMVADGTGGHAFAQTLDEHNRNVAKWFEIRRQRGEM
;
A
#
# COMPACT_ATOMS: atom_id res chain seq x y z
N MET A 1 78.77 12.73 -4.15
CA MET A 1 77.50 13.00 -4.85
C MET A 1 76.61 11.76 -5.02
N LYS A 2 77.12 10.57 -5.38
CA LYS A 2 76.29 9.35 -5.57
C LYS A 2 75.57 8.84 -4.29
N LYS A 3 76.20 8.94 -3.12
CA LYS A 3 75.61 8.50 -1.83
C LYS A 3 74.41 9.36 -1.37
N ALA A 4 74.42 10.66 -1.68
CA ALA A 4 73.32 11.57 -1.33
C ALA A 4 72.08 11.34 -2.22
N GLY A 5 72.28 11.02 -3.51
CA GLY A 5 71.20 10.63 -4.43
C GLY A 5 70.55 9.28 -4.08
N CYS A 6 71.33 8.30 -3.62
CA CYS A 6 70.78 7.05 -3.10
C CYS A 6 69.97 7.23 -1.81
N LEU A 7 70.36 8.17 -0.94
CA LEU A 7 69.65 8.47 0.30
C LEU A 7 68.32 9.20 0.04
N LEU A 8 68.29 10.15 -0.90
CA LEU A 8 67.07 10.83 -1.31
C LEU A 8 66.07 9.88 -1.98
N THR A 9 66.55 8.96 -2.81
CA THR A 9 65.69 7.97 -3.49
C THR A 9 65.13 6.92 -2.52
N SER A 10 65.91 6.46 -1.53
CA SER A 10 65.40 5.55 -0.51
C SER A 10 64.43 6.22 0.46
N VAL A 11 64.65 7.49 0.83
CA VAL A 11 63.67 8.27 1.60
C VAL A 11 62.37 8.47 0.82
N LEU A 12 62.45 8.82 -0.46
CA LEU A 12 61.26 8.97 -1.31
C LEU A 12 60.50 7.65 -1.48
N ALA A 13 61.21 6.54 -1.70
CA ALA A 13 60.59 5.22 -1.79
C ALA A 13 59.92 4.80 -0.47
N LEU A 14 60.52 5.11 0.68
CA LEU A 14 59.93 4.85 1.99
C LEU A 14 58.68 5.70 2.22
N VAL A 15 58.71 6.99 1.87
CA VAL A 15 57.53 7.87 1.97
C VAL A 15 56.41 7.39 1.07
N LEU A 16 56.72 6.96 -0.16
CA LEU A 16 55.73 6.38 -1.07
C LEU A 16 55.18 5.04 -0.55
N ALA A 17 56.02 4.18 0.03
CA ALA A 17 55.59 2.91 0.61
C ALA A 17 54.69 3.13 1.84
N ILE A 18 55.05 4.05 2.74
CA ILE A 18 54.23 4.43 3.90
C ILE A 18 52.90 5.04 3.42
N GLY A 19 52.94 5.93 2.42
CA GLY A 19 51.75 6.50 1.82
C GLY A 19 50.85 5.44 1.17
N ALA A 20 51.42 4.47 0.46
CA ALA A 20 50.68 3.35 -0.13
C ALA A 20 50.07 2.44 0.94
N ILE A 21 50.82 2.11 1.99
CA ILE A 21 50.32 1.30 3.11
C ILE A 21 49.15 2.00 3.81
N TRP A 22 49.29 3.30 4.12
CA TRP A 22 48.21 4.10 4.73
C TRP A 22 46.99 4.21 3.80
N PHE A 23 47.22 4.33 2.50
CA PHE A 23 46.15 4.41 1.50
C PHE A 23 45.39 3.08 1.36
N LEU A 24 46.10 1.95 1.31
CA LEU A 24 45.51 0.61 1.24
C LEU A 24 44.83 0.24 2.56
N SER A 25 45.45 0.55 3.70
CA SER A 25 44.90 0.22 5.03
C SER A 25 43.56 0.92 5.27
N GLY A 26 43.35 2.11 4.74
CA GLY A 26 42.06 2.79 4.87
C GLY A 26 40.96 2.31 3.90
N TRP A 27 41.23 1.34 3.02
CA TRP A 27 40.18 0.72 2.18
C TRP A 27 39.67 -0.59 2.78
N TRP A 28 40.58 -1.44 3.28
CA TRP A 28 40.25 -2.73 3.91
C TRP A 28 40.26 -2.71 5.44
N GLY A 29 40.77 -1.64 6.06
CA GLY A 29 40.67 -1.44 7.51
C GLY A 29 39.26 -1.09 7.94
N SER A 30 38.93 -1.37 9.20
CA SER A 30 37.64 -1.05 9.80
C SER A 30 37.36 0.45 9.70
N ALA A 31 36.18 0.84 9.22
CA ALA A 31 35.72 2.21 9.31
C ALA A 31 35.24 2.54 10.74
N GLN A 32 34.78 3.77 10.94
CA GLN A 32 34.37 4.30 12.24
C GLN A 32 32.96 3.88 12.66
N VAL A 33 32.39 2.86 12.01
CA VAL A 33 31.09 2.32 12.37
C VAL A 33 31.24 1.58 13.70
N GLU A 34 30.87 2.21 14.81
CA GLU A 34 31.00 1.62 16.16
C GLU A 34 29.94 0.56 16.43
N ASP A 35 28.72 0.80 15.95
CA ASP A 35 27.55 -0.07 16.10
C ASP A 35 26.85 -0.33 14.76
N ASP A 36 26.09 -1.42 14.68
CA ASP A 36 25.22 -1.72 13.54
C ASP A 36 24.27 -0.53 13.26
N THR A 37 24.47 0.13 12.12
CA THR A 37 23.82 1.40 11.80
C THR A 37 22.99 1.29 10.52
N ASN A 38 21.71 1.69 10.57
CA ASN A 38 20.87 1.82 9.38
C ASN A 38 21.20 3.12 8.65
N PHE A 39 21.66 3.01 7.41
CA PHE A 39 22.01 4.13 6.54
C PHE A 39 21.07 4.20 5.33
N ILE A 40 20.56 5.39 5.02
CA ILE A 40 19.65 5.60 3.89
C ILE A 40 20.42 6.24 2.73
N VAL A 41 20.44 5.58 1.59
CA VAL A 41 20.89 6.13 0.31
C VAL A 41 19.69 6.71 -0.44
N PRO A 42 19.56 8.03 -0.58
CA PRO A 42 18.40 8.64 -1.24
C PRO A 42 18.28 8.23 -2.71
N SER A 43 17.05 8.16 -3.21
CA SER A 43 16.78 7.92 -4.63
C SER A 43 17.47 8.96 -5.53
N GLY A 44 18.25 8.48 -6.51
CA GLY A 44 19.01 9.32 -7.44
C GLY A 44 20.28 9.95 -6.84
N ALA A 45 20.67 9.59 -5.61
CA ALA A 45 21.89 10.09 -5.00
C ALA A 45 23.14 9.65 -5.78
N SER A 46 24.11 10.56 -5.87
CA SER A 46 25.45 10.25 -6.39
C SER A 46 26.32 9.64 -5.29
N LEU A 47 27.35 8.88 -5.68
CA LEU A 47 28.33 8.38 -4.71
C LEU A 47 28.99 9.52 -3.92
N THR A 48 29.21 10.68 -4.55
CA THR A 48 29.73 11.88 -3.89
C THR A 48 28.83 12.34 -2.74
N SER A 49 27.53 12.54 -3.00
CA SER A 49 26.58 12.96 -1.98
C SER A 49 26.43 11.93 -0.85
N VAL A 50 26.56 10.64 -1.17
CA VAL A 50 26.53 9.57 -0.18
C VAL A 50 27.79 9.58 0.68
N ALA A 51 28.97 9.82 0.10
CA ALA A 51 30.22 9.93 0.84
C ALA A 51 30.21 11.14 1.79
N ASP A 52 29.69 12.29 1.36
CA ASP A 52 29.54 13.46 2.23
C ASP A 52 28.62 13.14 3.42
N LYS A 53 27.45 12.54 3.15
CA LYS A 53 26.52 12.12 4.20
C LYS A 53 27.12 11.09 5.17
N LEU A 54 27.88 10.11 4.67
CA LEU A 54 28.59 9.14 5.51
C LEU A 54 29.56 9.83 6.48
N ALA A 55 30.24 10.89 6.05
CA ALA A 55 31.16 11.62 6.92
C ALA A 55 30.43 12.52 7.92
N ASP A 56 29.31 13.14 7.50
CA ASP A 56 28.45 13.91 8.40
C ASP A 56 27.87 13.04 9.53
N GLU A 57 27.56 11.76 9.24
CA GLU A 57 27.13 10.76 10.22
C GLU A 57 28.30 10.06 10.95
N GLY A 58 29.55 10.44 10.67
CA GLY A 58 30.75 9.91 11.33
C GLY A 58 31.12 8.47 10.95
N LEU A 59 30.49 7.92 9.91
CA LEU A 59 30.69 6.52 9.46
C LEU A 59 31.98 6.35 8.64
N ILE A 60 32.47 7.44 8.03
CA ILE A 60 33.78 7.50 7.39
C ILE A 60 34.54 8.77 7.81
N SER A 61 35.87 8.71 7.78
CA SER A 61 36.71 9.83 8.23
C SER A 61 36.91 10.94 7.20
N ASP A 62 36.96 10.61 5.91
CA ASP A 62 37.19 11.60 4.84
C ASP A 62 36.46 11.18 3.54
N PRO A 63 35.45 11.95 3.09
CA PRO A 63 34.71 11.68 1.85
C PRO A 63 35.62 11.60 0.62
N ARG A 64 36.63 12.47 0.52
CA ARG A 64 37.49 12.56 -0.67
C ARG A 64 38.36 11.32 -0.82
N SER A 65 38.94 10.85 0.28
CA SER A 65 39.73 9.61 0.32
C SER A 65 38.85 8.39 0.03
N PHE A 66 37.62 8.36 0.55
CA PHE A 66 36.65 7.32 0.23
C PHE A 66 36.34 7.28 -1.28
N LEU A 67 36.01 8.42 -1.88
CA LEU A 67 35.71 8.52 -3.33
C LEU A 67 36.92 8.15 -4.21
N LEU A 68 38.12 8.62 -3.83
CA LEU A 68 39.34 8.29 -4.56
C LEU A 68 39.63 6.78 -4.52
N ARG A 69 39.47 6.15 -3.36
CA ARG A 69 39.65 4.70 -3.20
C ARG A 69 38.56 3.92 -3.92
N ALA A 70 37.30 4.35 -3.83
CA ALA A 70 36.19 3.77 -4.57
C ALA A 70 36.44 3.80 -6.08
N LYS A 71 37.01 4.90 -6.61
CA LYS A 71 37.37 5.00 -8.03
C LYS A 71 38.51 4.07 -8.45
N ILE A 72 39.45 3.78 -7.55
CA ILE A 72 40.66 2.97 -7.85
C ILE A 72 40.41 1.48 -7.61
N PHE A 73 39.65 1.14 -6.56
CA PHE A 73 39.49 -0.23 -6.07
C PHE A 73 38.04 -0.75 -6.11
N GLY A 74 37.05 0.12 -6.17
CA GLY A 74 35.64 -0.26 -6.25
C GLY A 74 35.25 -0.72 -7.65
N SER A 75 34.11 -1.40 -7.77
CA SER A 75 33.55 -1.75 -9.09
C SER A 75 32.91 -0.53 -9.75
N SER A 76 32.66 -0.61 -11.05
CA SER A 76 31.94 0.41 -11.81
C SER A 76 30.42 0.36 -11.62
N ASP A 77 29.92 -0.53 -10.75
CA ASP A 77 28.50 -0.74 -10.57
C ASP A 77 27.86 0.47 -9.86
N PRO A 78 26.65 0.87 -10.27
CA PRO A 78 25.95 1.96 -9.62
C PRO A 78 25.59 1.58 -8.18
N ILE A 79 25.57 2.57 -7.28
CA ILE A 79 24.98 2.39 -5.97
C ILE A 79 23.45 2.31 -6.08
N MET A 80 22.86 1.46 -5.27
CA MET A 80 21.42 1.31 -5.14
C MET A 80 20.88 2.32 -4.13
N ALA A 81 19.67 2.82 -4.39
CA ALA A 81 18.92 3.60 -3.41
C ALA A 81 18.20 2.67 -2.42
N GLY A 82 18.05 3.13 -1.18
CA GLY A 82 17.33 2.42 -0.13
C GLY A 82 18.02 2.47 1.24
N GLU A 83 17.42 1.78 2.21
CA GLU A 83 17.95 1.62 3.56
C GLU A 83 18.86 0.39 3.62
N PHE A 84 20.06 0.53 4.19
CA PHE A 84 21.05 -0.53 4.32
C PHE A 84 21.52 -0.66 5.77
N LEU A 85 21.80 -1.88 6.20
CA LEU A 85 22.48 -2.13 7.46
C LEU A 85 23.99 -2.10 7.23
N LEU A 86 24.67 -1.15 7.88
CA LEU A 86 26.12 -1.12 7.95
C LEU A 86 26.56 -1.81 9.25
N PRO A 87 27.22 -2.98 9.18
CA PRO A 87 27.64 -3.70 10.37
C PRO A 87 28.76 -2.96 11.11
N ALA A 88 28.82 -3.13 12.42
CA ALA A 88 29.91 -2.60 13.24
C ALA A 88 31.28 -3.00 12.69
N GLY A 89 32.19 -2.04 12.59
CA GLY A 89 33.54 -2.20 12.06
C GLY A 89 33.61 -2.40 10.54
N ALA A 90 32.52 -2.19 9.78
CA ALA A 90 32.54 -2.28 8.32
C ALA A 90 33.66 -1.44 7.72
N SER A 91 34.46 -2.00 6.81
CA SER A 91 35.49 -1.25 6.08
C SER A 91 34.88 -0.35 5.01
N ASN A 92 35.63 0.63 4.50
CA ASN A 92 35.19 1.45 3.37
C ASN A 92 34.82 0.60 2.14
N SER A 93 35.57 -0.47 1.88
CA SER A 93 35.25 -1.43 0.83
C SER A 93 33.92 -2.14 1.08
N LYS A 94 33.64 -2.53 2.32
CA LYS A 94 32.39 -3.21 2.68
C LYS A 94 31.19 -2.25 2.63
N ILE A 95 31.36 -1.01 3.05
CA ILE A 95 30.33 0.03 2.94
C ILE A 95 29.95 0.25 1.48
N LEU A 96 30.94 0.41 0.58
CA LEU A 96 30.66 0.56 -0.85
C LEU A 96 29.96 -0.68 -1.42
N ASP A 97 30.46 -1.88 -1.10
CA ASP A 97 29.86 -3.14 -1.54
C ASP A 97 28.41 -3.30 -1.05
N THR A 98 28.12 -2.91 0.19
CA THR A 98 26.75 -2.89 0.73
C THR A 98 25.83 -2.01 -0.11
N PHE A 99 26.30 -0.86 -0.60
CA PHE A 99 25.47 0.01 -1.44
C PHE A 99 25.34 -0.46 -2.89
N GLN A 100 26.34 -1.17 -3.42
CA GLN A 100 26.32 -1.65 -4.82
C GLN A 100 25.60 -3.01 -4.96
N HIS A 101 25.73 -3.89 -3.96
CA HIS A 101 25.30 -5.28 -4.04
C HIS A 101 24.56 -5.78 -2.79
N GLY A 102 24.45 -4.96 -1.73
CA GLY A 102 23.82 -5.36 -0.47
C GLY A 102 22.31 -5.46 -0.54
N GLU A 103 21.72 -6.12 0.47
CA GLU A 103 20.27 -6.24 0.59
C GLU A 103 19.67 -4.92 1.08
N VAL A 104 18.78 -4.35 0.27
CA VAL A 104 18.00 -3.17 0.63
C VAL A 104 16.92 -3.58 1.63
N ILE A 105 16.91 -2.97 2.81
CA ILE A 105 15.86 -3.12 3.81
C ILE A 105 14.59 -2.50 3.22
N ARG A 106 13.58 -3.34 3.00
CA ARG A 106 12.25 -2.91 2.54
C ARG A 106 11.28 -2.91 3.71
N ARG A 107 10.63 -1.78 3.94
CA ARG A 107 9.55 -1.64 4.91
C ARG A 107 8.23 -1.53 4.17
N PHE A 108 7.17 -2.06 4.76
CA PHE A 108 5.88 -2.16 4.09
C PHE A 108 4.74 -1.72 4.98
N VAL A 109 3.79 -0.99 4.39
CA VAL A 109 2.46 -0.76 4.97
C VAL A 109 1.42 -1.42 4.07
N THR A 110 0.76 -2.46 4.59
CA THR A 110 -0.33 -3.15 3.89
C THR A 110 -1.66 -2.52 4.22
N ILE A 111 -2.44 -2.16 3.19
CA ILE A 111 -3.83 -1.71 3.31
C ILE A 111 -4.74 -2.81 2.75
N PRO A 112 -5.45 -3.58 3.60
CA PRO A 112 -6.39 -4.60 3.15
C PRO A 112 -7.55 -4.05 2.34
N GLU A 113 -8.10 -4.86 1.43
CA GLU A 113 -9.32 -4.52 0.69
C GLU A 113 -10.50 -4.27 1.65
N GLY A 114 -11.32 -3.27 1.32
CA GLY A 114 -12.47 -2.91 2.16
C GLY A 114 -12.12 -2.24 3.48
N LEU A 115 -10.87 -1.78 3.66
CA LEU A 115 -10.46 -0.95 4.79
C LEU A 115 -10.94 0.52 4.61
N PRO A 116 -11.76 1.07 5.53
CA PRO A 116 -12.22 2.46 5.45
C PRO A 116 -11.08 3.47 5.63
N SER A 117 -11.23 4.66 5.06
CA SER A 117 -10.19 5.70 5.11
C SER A 117 -9.79 6.14 6.51
N VAL A 118 -10.70 6.10 7.48
CA VAL A 118 -10.36 6.37 8.90
C VAL A 118 -9.37 5.34 9.45
N MET A 119 -9.46 4.08 9.03
CA MET A 119 -8.53 3.02 9.44
C MET A 119 -7.23 3.04 8.64
N VAL A 120 -7.27 3.48 7.37
CA VAL A 120 -6.05 3.77 6.60
C VAL A 120 -5.23 4.85 7.30
N HIS A 121 -5.89 5.95 7.71
CA HIS A 121 -5.27 7.01 8.49
C HIS A 121 -4.65 6.47 9.78
N ASP A 122 -5.41 5.74 10.61
CA ASP A 122 -4.90 5.18 11.86
C ASP A 122 -3.66 4.31 11.64
N ARG A 123 -3.67 3.50 10.57
CA ARG A 123 -2.56 2.61 10.24
C ARG A 123 -1.29 3.36 9.82
N LEU A 124 -1.43 4.43 9.05
CA LEU A 124 -0.31 5.31 8.72
C LEU A 124 0.19 6.05 9.96
N MET A 125 -0.71 6.58 10.80
CA MET A 125 -0.34 7.30 12.02
C MET A 125 0.36 6.39 13.05
N ALA A 126 0.04 5.10 13.09
CA ALA A 126 0.67 4.12 13.97
C ALA A 126 2.06 3.65 13.50
N GLU A 127 2.46 3.94 12.26
CA GLU A 127 3.77 3.54 11.75
C GLU A 127 4.88 4.50 12.22
N GLU A 128 5.68 4.07 13.19
CA GLU A 128 6.70 4.90 13.85
C GLU A 128 7.83 5.35 12.92
N ASN A 129 8.11 4.57 11.87
CA ASN A 129 9.18 4.89 10.92
C ASN A 129 8.76 5.92 9.88
N LEU A 130 7.49 6.35 9.85
CA LEU A 130 7.01 7.43 8.99
C LEU A 130 6.90 8.74 9.76
N THR A 131 6.99 9.86 9.04
CA THR A 131 7.00 11.22 9.62
C THR A 131 5.82 12.07 9.16
N GLY A 132 5.52 13.12 9.91
CA GLY A 132 4.46 14.08 9.58
C GLY A 132 3.04 13.58 9.87
N GLU A 133 2.09 14.53 9.94
CA GLU A 133 0.67 14.26 10.10
C GLU A 133 -0.03 14.29 8.73
N ILE A 134 -1.14 13.56 8.62
CA ILE A 134 -2.00 13.57 7.44
C ILE A 134 -3.46 13.70 7.87
N PRO A 135 -4.32 14.35 7.06
CA PRO A 135 -5.75 14.26 7.27
C PRO A 135 -6.25 12.85 6.96
N VAL A 136 -7.45 12.52 7.42
CA VAL A 136 -8.16 11.32 6.97
C VAL A 136 -8.38 11.42 5.45
N PRO A 137 -7.94 10.44 4.64
CA PRO A 137 -8.14 10.49 3.20
C PRO A 137 -9.62 10.40 2.83
N VAL A 138 -9.97 10.86 1.63
CA VAL A 138 -11.33 10.71 1.09
C VAL A 138 -11.65 9.22 0.95
N GLU A 139 -12.86 8.80 1.31
CA GLU A 139 -13.29 7.40 1.20
C GLU A 139 -13.27 6.94 -0.26
N GLY A 140 -12.73 5.75 -0.51
CA GLY A 140 -12.54 5.22 -1.86
C GLY A 140 -11.36 5.82 -2.64
N SER A 141 -10.57 6.71 -2.06
CA SER A 141 -9.43 7.33 -2.75
C SER A 141 -8.14 6.52 -2.69
N VAL A 142 -8.04 5.55 -1.76
CA VAL A 142 -6.84 4.76 -1.52
C VAL A 142 -7.01 3.40 -2.18
N LEU A 143 -6.05 2.98 -3.00
CA LEU A 143 -6.07 1.63 -3.54
C LEU A 143 -5.54 0.66 -2.47
N PRO A 144 -6.29 -0.38 -2.09
CA PRO A 144 -5.78 -1.41 -1.20
C PRO A 144 -4.63 -2.18 -1.87
N ASP A 145 -3.47 -2.18 -1.23
CA ASP A 145 -2.27 -2.88 -1.67
C ASP A 145 -1.23 -2.91 -0.53
N THR A 146 -0.06 -3.51 -0.78
CA THR A 146 1.12 -3.36 0.07
C THR A 146 2.08 -2.35 -0.53
N TYR A 147 2.34 -1.28 0.22
CA TYR A 147 3.18 -0.17 -0.22
C TYR A 147 4.51 -0.21 0.53
N ASP A 148 5.61 -0.17 -0.21
CA ASP A 148 6.92 0.05 0.36
C ASP A 148 7.09 1.51 0.78
N TYR A 149 7.93 1.72 1.80
CA TYR A 149 8.33 3.05 2.25
C TYR A 149 9.75 3.04 2.84
N GLU A 150 10.39 4.22 2.84
CA GLU A 150 11.70 4.43 3.47
C GLU A 150 11.56 4.95 4.90
N ARG A 151 12.49 4.59 5.79
CA ARG A 151 12.53 5.18 7.14
C ARG A 151 12.65 6.70 7.06
N GLY A 152 11.81 7.41 7.79
CA GLY A 152 11.74 8.86 7.79
C GLY A 152 10.86 9.45 6.69
N GLU A 153 10.37 8.64 5.74
CA GLU A 153 9.48 9.11 4.69
C GLU A 153 8.20 9.72 5.28
N SER A 154 7.68 10.78 4.65
CA SER A 154 6.46 11.41 5.13
C SER A 154 5.23 10.52 4.88
N ARG A 155 4.33 10.43 5.85
CA ARG A 155 3.02 9.76 5.70
C ARG A 155 2.24 10.30 4.51
N GLY A 156 2.38 11.60 4.23
CA GLY A 156 1.77 12.25 3.07
C GLY A 156 2.27 11.72 1.73
N ALA A 157 3.56 11.44 1.59
CA ALA A 157 4.14 10.86 0.38
C ALA A 157 3.64 9.42 0.15
N VAL A 158 3.62 8.60 1.20
CA VAL A 158 3.08 7.24 1.12
C VAL A 158 1.58 7.29 0.75
N LEU A 159 0.78 8.13 1.42
CA LEU A 159 -0.64 8.28 1.09
C LEU A 159 -0.85 8.74 -0.37
N ALA A 160 -0.07 9.71 -0.85
CA ALA A 160 -0.14 10.18 -2.23
C ALA A 160 0.19 9.05 -3.22
N ARG A 161 1.14 8.17 -2.91
CA ARG A 161 1.44 6.97 -3.70
C ARG A 161 0.23 6.04 -3.78
N MET A 162 -0.47 5.81 -2.67
CA MET A 162 -1.70 4.98 -2.65
C MET A 162 -2.83 5.59 -3.50
N GLN A 163 -2.98 6.92 -3.44
CA GLN A 163 -4.01 7.63 -4.20
C GLN A 163 -3.68 7.68 -5.70
N ALA A 164 -2.41 7.88 -6.05
CA ALA A 164 -1.93 7.78 -7.41
C ALA A 164 -2.14 6.36 -7.98
N ALA A 165 -1.90 5.32 -7.18
CA ALA A 165 -2.17 3.94 -7.58
C ALA A 165 -3.66 3.72 -7.92
N MET A 166 -4.58 4.25 -7.09
CA MET A 166 -6.02 4.21 -7.37
C MET A 166 -6.36 4.92 -8.68
N GLN A 167 -5.88 6.16 -8.85
CA GLN A 167 -6.13 6.96 -10.05
C GLN A 167 -5.61 6.27 -11.32
N ASN A 168 -4.39 5.74 -11.28
CA ASN A 168 -3.78 5.02 -12.40
C ASN A 168 -4.57 3.76 -12.75
N TYR A 169 -4.95 2.97 -11.73
CA TYR A 169 -5.75 1.77 -11.95
C TYR A 169 -7.11 2.09 -12.58
N LEU A 170 -7.81 3.11 -12.07
CA LEU A 170 -9.10 3.55 -12.63
C LEU A 170 -8.94 4.08 -14.06
N ALA A 171 -7.89 4.84 -14.35
CA ALA A 171 -7.59 5.33 -15.69
C ALA A 171 -7.33 4.18 -16.69
N GLU A 172 -6.73 3.08 -16.24
CA GLU A 172 -6.49 1.91 -17.07
C GLU A 172 -7.74 1.02 -17.22
N ALA A 173 -8.50 0.84 -16.14
CA ALA A 173 -9.65 -0.06 -16.10
C ALA A 173 -10.91 0.54 -16.75
N TRP A 174 -11.13 1.85 -16.59
CA TRP A 174 -12.36 2.52 -17.05
C TRP A 174 -12.61 2.43 -18.57
N PRO A 175 -11.60 2.59 -19.45
CA PRO A 175 -11.79 2.40 -20.89
C PRO A 175 -12.13 0.95 -21.29
N LYS A 176 -11.84 -0.02 -20.42
CA LYS A 176 -12.06 -1.46 -20.65
C LYS A 176 -13.39 -1.97 -20.09
N ARG A 177 -14.22 -1.08 -19.53
CA ARG A 177 -15.53 -1.44 -18.98
C ARG A 177 -16.45 -2.03 -20.05
N ALA A 178 -17.35 -2.90 -19.64
CA ALA A 178 -18.37 -3.45 -20.52
C ALA A 178 -19.32 -2.35 -21.03
N ASP A 179 -19.99 -2.61 -22.14
CA ASP A 179 -21.08 -1.75 -22.60
C ASP A 179 -22.25 -1.82 -21.62
N ASP A 180 -23.00 -0.71 -21.50
CA ASP A 180 -24.20 -0.62 -20.65
C ASP A 180 -23.93 -1.08 -19.20
N ILE A 181 -22.86 -0.60 -18.56
CA ILE A 181 -22.74 -0.74 -17.10
C ILE A 181 -23.71 0.21 -16.39
N ALA A 182 -24.01 -0.06 -15.12
CA ALA A 182 -25.03 0.69 -14.37
C ALA A 182 -24.59 2.09 -13.88
N VAL A 183 -23.40 2.56 -14.27
CA VAL A 183 -22.79 3.78 -13.75
C VAL A 183 -22.19 4.59 -14.89
N ASP A 184 -22.31 5.91 -14.80
CA ASP A 184 -21.91 6.85 -15.84
C ASP A 184 -20.53 7.46 -15.58
N THR A 185 -20.08 7.45 -14.32
CA THR A 185 -18.79 8.04 -13.91
C THR A 185 -17.89 7.07 -13.15
N ILE A 186 -16.58 7.37 -13.14
CA ILE A 186 -15.59 6.63 -12.33
C ILE A 186 -15.97 6.69 -10.84
N GLN A 187 -16.45 7.84 -10.37
CA GLN A 187 -16.84 8.05 -8.97
C GLN A 187 -18.01 7.14 -8.57
N GLU A 188 -19.00 7.01 -9.44
CA GLU A 188 -20.12 6.08 -9.24
C GLU A 188 -19.66 4.62 -9.28
N ALA A 189 -18.72 4.27 -10.17
CA ALA A 189 -18.14 2.93 -10.22
C ALA A 189 -17.40 2.58 -8.92
N VAL A 190 -16.59 3.48 -8.37
CA VAL A 190 -15.91 3.29 -7.08
C VAL A 190 -16.94 3.19 -5.93
N THR A 191 -18.01 3.98 -5.99
CA THR A 191 -19.09 3.94 -4.99
C THR A 191 -19.79 2.59 -4.99
N LEU A 192 -20.23 2.12 -6.16
CA LEU A 192 -20.84 0.82 -6.32
C LEU A 192 -19.87 -0.32 -5.95
N ALA A 193 -18.59 -0.19 -6.32
CA ALA A 193 -17.55 -1.16 -5.97
C ALA A 193 -17.34 -1.25 -4.45
N SER A 194 -17.44 -0.13 -3.73
CA SER A 194 -17.35 -0.13 -2.26
C SER A 194 -18.52 -0.85 -1.58
N ILE A 195 -19.72 -0.83 -2.20
CA ILE A 195 -20.86 -1.62 -1.73
C ILE A 195 -20.62 -3.10 -2.01
N VAL A 196 -20.23 -3.45 -3.24
CA VAL A 196 -19.90 -4.82 -3.64
C VAL A 196 -18.81 -5.42 -2.74
N GLU A 197 -17.78 -4.65 -2.40
CA GLU A 197 -16.70 -5.03 -1.49
C GLU A 197 -17.23 -5.45 -0.12
N LYS A 198 -18.15 -4.66 0.46
CA LYS A 198 -18.69 -4.93 1.81
C LYS A 198 -19.72 -6.05 1.84
N GLU A 199 -20.32 -6.37 0.71
CA GLU A 199 -21.34 -7.43 0.56
C GLU A 199 -20.73 -8.78 0.15
N THR A 200 -19.53 -8.78 -0.43
CA THR A 200 -18.92 -10.00 -0.96
C THR A 200 -18.05 -10.69 0.09
N GLY A 201 -18.59 -11.75 0.72
CA GLY A 201 -17.81 -12.66 1.56
C GLY A 201 -17.00 -13.71 0.76
N VAL A 202 -17.46 -14.04 -0.47
CA VAL A 202 -16.86 -15.10 -1.31
C VAL A 202 -16.44 -14.55 -2.66
N ALA A 203 -15.15 -14.65 -2.98
CA ALA A 203 -14.57 -14.05 -4.19
C ALA A 203 -15.27 -14.44 -5.50
N ARG A 204 -15.71 -15.70 -5.66
CA ARG A 204 -16.40 -16.18 -6.87
C ARG A 204 -17.77 -15.53 -7.10
N GLU A 205 -18.41 -15.00 -6.05
CA GLU A 205 -19.73 -14.39 -6.13
C GLU A 205 -19.67 -12.90 -6.50
N ARG A 206 -18.49 -12.28 -6.41
CA ARG A 206 -18.32 -10.82 -6.56
C ARG A 206 -18.95 -10.26 -7.83
N ARG A 207 -18.75 -10.92 -8.99
CA ARG A 207 -19.36 -10.50 -10.26
C ARG A 207 -20.88 -10.66 -10.27
N MET A 208 -21.42 -11.65 -9.56
CA MET A 208 -22.86 -11.87 -9.42
C MET A 208 -23.48 -10.81 -8.51
N VAL A 209 -22.83 -10.48 -7.40
CA VAL A 209 -23.22 -9.37 -6.50
C VAL A 209 -23.19 -8.04 -7.25
N ALA A 210 -22.12 -7.77 -8.01
CA ALA A 210 -22.02 -6.60 -8.87
C ALA A 210 -23.15 -6.56 -9.93
N GLY A 211 -23.47 -7.70 -10.56
CA GLY A 211 -24.59 -7.81 -11.51
C GLY A 211 -25.95 -7.54 -10.87
N LEU A 212 -26.18 -8.05 -9.65
CA LEU A 212 -27.41 -7.79 -8.90
C LEU A 212 -27.59 -6.31 -8.59
N TYR A 213 -26.56 -5.65 -8.04
CA TYR A 213 -26.66 -4.22 -7.73
C TYR A 213 -26.71 -3.38 -9.01
N SER A 214 -26.02 -3.78 -10.08
CA SER A 214 -26.14 -3.12 -11.39
C SER A 214 -27.58 -3.15 -11.90
N ASN A 215 -28.26 -4.29 -11.80
CA ASN A 215 -29.67 -4.41 -12.17
C ASN A 215 -30.55 -3.50 -11.32
N ARG A 216 -30.34 -3.46 -10.00
CA ARG A 216 -31.12 -2.58 -9.11
C ARG A 216 -30.94 -1.09 -9.46
N VAL A 217 -29.71 -0.66 -9.73
CA VAL A 217 -29.44 0.73 -10.13
C VAL A 217 -30.17 1.06 -11.43
N LYS A 218 -30.07 0.21 -12.45
CA LYS A 218 -30.74 0.40 -13.75
C LYS A 218 -32.28 0.40 -13.64
N ASP A 219 -32.82 -0.47 -12.80
CA ASP A 219 -34.27 -0.60 -12.58
C ASP A 219 -34.84 0.51 -11.67
N GLY A 220 -34.01 1.42 -11.13
CA GLY A 220 -34.44 2.42 -10.17
C GLY A 220 -34.92 1.82 -8.83
N MET A 221 -34.42 0.64 -8.47
CA MET A 221 -34.71 -0.04 -7.21
C MET A 221 -33.80 0.46 -6.08
N LEU A 222 -34.32 0.48 -4.86
CA LEU A 222 -33.52 0.69 -3.65
C LEU A 222 -32.42 -0.39 -3.56
N LEU A 223 -31.17 0.00 -3.29
CA LEU A 223 -30.08 -0.99 -3.19
C LEU A 223 -30.20 -1.84 -1.93
N GLN A 224 -30.64 -1.26 -0.81
CA GLN A 224 -30.84 -1.94 0.47
C GLN A 224 -29.60 -2.75 0.92
N ALA A 225 -28.44 -2.12 0.84
CA ALA A 225 -27.18 -2.70 1.30
C ALA A 225 -26.91 -2.27 2.75
N ASP A 226 -26.88 -3.22 3.68
CA ASP A 226 -26.69 -2.97 5.13
C ASP A 226 -25.45 -2.12 5.45
N PRO A 227 -24.28 -2.32 4.81
CA PRO A 227 -23.10 -1.49 5.03
C PRO A 227 -23.33 0.01 4.82
N THR A 228 -24.30 0.37 3.96
CA THR A 228 -24.64 1.78 3.68
C THR A 228 -25.42 2.44 4.82
N ILE A 229 -26.13 1.67 5.66
CA ILE A 229 -26.72 2.14 6.92
C ILE A 229 -25.61 2.39 7.96
N ILE A 230 -24.63 1.50 8.00
CA ILE A 230 -23.58 1.49 9.03
C ILE A 230 -22.59 2.64 8.84
N TYR A 231 -22.24 2.93 7.58
CA TYR A 231 -21.21 3.92 7.24
C TYR A 231 -21.41 5.31 7.87
N PRO A 232 -22.59 5.98 7.78
CA PRO A 232 -22.76 7.29 8.38
C PRO A 232 -22.61 7.30 9.92
N ILE A 233 -22.84 6.17 10.58
CA ILE A 233 -22.74 6.01 12.05
C ILE A 233 -21.28 5.85 12.49
N THR A 234 -20.49 5.10 11.72
CA THR A 234 -19.19 4.56 12.17
C THR A 234 -18.00 5.03 11.33
N LYS A 235 -18.26 5.70 10.20
CA LYS A 235 -17.26 5.97 9.14
C LYS A 235 -16.58 4.68 8.67
N GLY A 236 -17.36 3.61 8.53
CA GLY A 236 -16.91 2.30 8.04
C GLY A 236 -16.31 1.38 9.11
N ARG A 237 -16.12 1.87 10.35
CA ARG A 237 -15.68 0.99 11.46
C ARG A 237 -16.75 -0.07 11.79
N PRO A 238 -16.37 -1.23 12.35
CA PRO A 238 -17.34 -2.24 12.75
C PRO A 238 -18.38 -1.68 13.72
N LEU A 239 -19.67 -1.93 13.43
CA LEU A 239 -20.77 -1.43 14.27
C LEU A 239 -20.77 -2.06 15.68
N GLY A 240 -20.29 -3.29 15.82
CA GLY A 240 -20.22 -4.02 17.10
C GLY A 240 -21.57 -4.44 17.69
N ARG A 241 -22.68 -4.19 16.98
CA ARG A 241 -24.04 -4.55 17.37
C ARG A 241 -24.94 -4.71 16.14
N ARG A 242 -26.18 -5.15 16.34
CA ARG A 242 -27.21 -5.16 15.30
C ARG A 242 -27.65 -3.73 14.94
N ILE A 243 -28.08 -3.56 13.68
CA ILE A 243 -28.69 -2.33 13.17
C ILE A 243 -30.05 -2.15 13.84
N LYS A 244 -30.36 -0.92 14.27
CA LYS A 244 -31.65 -0.56 14.89
C LYS A 244 -32.68 -0.22 13.82
N GLN A 245 -33.97 -0.41 14.14
CA GLN A 245 -35.07 -0.02 13.23
C GLN A 245 -35.03 1.47 12.88
N SER A 246 -34.66 2.34 13.83
CA SER A 246 -34.50 3.78 13.59
C SER A 246 -33.37 4.10 12.61
N GLU A 247 -32.34 3.24 12.53
CA GLU A 247 -31.21 3.40 11.60
C GLU A 247 -31.58 2.95 10.19
N ILE A 248 -32.39 1.87 10.08
CA ILE A 248 -32.97 1.44 8.80
C ILE A 248 -33.87 2.53 8.21
N ALA A 249 -34.67 3.19 9.05
CA ALA A 249 -35.60 4.25 8.65
C ALA A 249 -34.95 5.64 8.50
N ALA A 250 -33.65 5.80 8.81
CA ALA A 250 -33.00 7.10 8.81
C ALA A 250 -32.82 7.63 7.38
N ILE A 251 -33.26 8.87 7.11
CA ILE A 251 -33.08 9.53 5.81
C ILE A 251 -31.75 10.30 5.82
N ASN A 252 -30.85 9.94 4.91
CA ASN A 252 -29.57 10.62 4.69
C ASN A 252 -28.98 10.22 3.33
N ASP A 253 -27.88 10.86 2.92
CA ASP A 253 -27.27 10.65 1.61
C ASP A 253 -26.53 9.30 1.44
N TYR A 254 -26.56 8.41 2.43
CA TYR A 254 -25.92 7.09 2.36
C TYR A 254 -26.91 5.92 2.49
N ASN A 255 -28.00 6.07 3.24
CA ASN A 255 -28.88 4.95 3.55
C ASN A 255 -29.71 4.51 2.33
N THR A 256 -29.23 3.47 1.65
CA THR A 256 -29.87 2.88 0.46
C THR A 256 -31.19 2.13 0.72
N TYR A 257 -31.68 2.11 1.96
CA TYR A 257 -33.07 1.73 2.28
C TYR A 257 -34.04 2.90 2.15
N SER A 258 -33.54 4.13 2.08
CA SER A 258 -34.33 5.36 2.05
C SER A 258 -34.19 6.14 0.74
N MET A 259 -33.32 5.71 -0.17
CA MET A 259 -33.02 6.39 -1.43
C MET A 259 -32.82 5.43 -2.60
N VAL A 260 -33.22 5.87 -3.79
CA VAL A 260 -32.94 5.19 -5.07
C VAL A 260 -31.57 5.65 -5.58
N GLY A 261 -30.85 4.75 -6.26
CA GLY A 261 -29.54 5.03 -6.83
C GLY A 261 -28.40 4.82 -5.83
N LEU A 262 -27.25 5.41 -6.14
CA LEU A 262 -26.04 5.27 -5.33
C LEU A 262 -26.01 6.28 -4.18
N PRO A 263 -25.39 5.92 -3.03
CA PRO A 263 -25.11 6.89 -1.99
C PRO A 263 -24.17 8.00 -2.50
N LYS A 264 -24.05 9.11 -1.75
CA LYS A 264 -23.23 10.27 -2.11
C LYS A 264 -21.75 9.95 -2.41
N GLY A 265 -21.25 8.84 -1.90
CA GLY A 265 -19.90 8.38 -2.20
C GLY A 265 -19.61 7.00 -1.63
N PRO A 266 -18.36 6.54 -1.77
CA PRO A 266 -17.94 5.23 -1.29
C PRO A 266 -18.10 5.07 0.23
N ILE A 267 -18.28 3.83 0.67
CA ILE A 267 -18.37 3.47 2.10
C ILE A 267 -17.13 2.74 2.63
N THR A 268 -16.15 2.51 1.76
CA THR A 268 -14.84 1.93 2.03
C THR A 268 -13.90 2.14 0.84
N ASN A 269 -12.63 1.75 0.96
CA ASN A 269 -11.68 1.62 -0.15
C ASN A 269 -11.81 0.24 -0.81
N PRO A 270 -12.42 0.13 -2.02
CA PRO A 270 -12.61 -1.15 -2.69
C PRO A 270 -11.32 -1.67 -3.32
N GLY A 271 -11.18 -2.99 -3.37
CA GLY A 271 -10.10 -3.65 -4.10
C GLY A 271 -10.24 -3.59 -5.61
N ARG A 272 -9.17 -3.98 -6.33
CA ARG A 272 -9.16 -4.06 -7.79
C ARG A 272 -10.26 -5.00 -8.31
N GLU A 273 -10.46 -6.13 -7.64
CA GLU A 273 -11.45 -7.13 -8.04
C GLU A 273 -12.89 -6.63 -7.91
N SER A 274 -13.19 -5.78 -6.91
CA SER A 274 -14.52 -5.18 -6.74
C SER A 274 -14.79 -4.10 -7.78
N ILE A 275 -13.79 -3.29 -8.10
CA ILE A 275 -13.88 -2.33 -9.21
C ILE A 275 -14.05 -3.08 -10.54
N ALA A 276 -13.22 -4.09 -10.83
CA ALA A 276 -13.32 -4.90 -12.04
C ALA A 276 -14.68 -5.60 -12.18
N ALA A 277 -15.24 -6.09 -11.07
CA ALA A 277 -16.57 -6.70 -11.06
C ALA A 277 -17.68 -5.70 -11.40
N VAL A 278 -17.58 -4.44 -10.97
CA VAL A 278 -18.54 -3.38 -11.33
C VAL A 278 -18.38 -2.91 -12.77
N LEU A 279 -17.14 -2.85 -13.28
CA LEU A 279 -16.86 -2.48 -14.67
C LEU A 279 -17.19 -3.60 -15.66
N ASN A 280 -17.29 -4.85 -15.21
CA ASN A 280 -17.69 -6.00 -16.01
C ASN A 280 -18.53 -6.99 -15.19
N PRO A 281 -19.79 -6.64 -14.85
CA PRO A 281 -20.63 -7.46 -13.98
C PRO A 281 -21.02 -8.78 -14.65
N ALA A 282 -21.47 -9.75 -13.86
CA ALA A 282 -22.06 -10.96 -14.42
C ALA A 282 -23.34 -10.62 -15.17
N LYS A 283 -23.56 -11.24 -16.33
CA LYS A 283 -24.84 -11.17 -17.05
C LYS A 283 -25.87 -12.04 -16.30
N THR A 284 -26.73 -11.39 -15.52
CA THR A 284 -27.71 -12.05 -14.65
C THR A 284 -29.01 -11.24 -14.59
N SER A 285 -30.13 -11.92 -14.31
CA SER A 285 -31.41 -11.28 -13.98
C SER A 285 -31.64 -11.13 -12.48
N ALA A 286 -30.66 -11.53 -11.65
CA ALA A 286 -30.76 -11.46 -10.20
C ALA A 286 -30.98 -10.01 -9.72
N ARG A 287 -31.90 -9.85 -8.77
CA ARG A 287 -32.24 -8.59 -8.08
C ARG A 287 -32.24 -8.76 -6.57
N TYR A 288 -32.13 -9.98 -6.08
CA TYR A 288 -32.19 -10.30 -4.67
C TYR A 288 -31.16 -11.36 -4.34
N MET A 289 -30.62 -11.30 -3.13
CA MET A 289 -29.71 -12.30 -2.59
C MET A 289 -29.98 -12.46 -1.11
N VAL A 290 -29.71 -13.66 -0.59
CA VAL A 290 -29.76 -13.98 0.84
C VAL A 290 -28.74 -15.06 1.11
N ALA A 291 -28.19 -15.11 2.32
CA ALA A 291 -27.27 -16.16 2.73
C ALA A 291 -27.86 -17.56 2.46
N ASP A 292 -27.06 -18.44 1.87
CA ASP A 292 -27.46 -19.82 1.53
C ASP A 292 -27.09 -20.86 2.62
N GLY A 293 -26.35 -20.42 3.64
CA GLY A 293 -25.82 -21.25 4.71
C GLY A 293 -24.47 -21.92 4.43
N THR A 294 -23.94 -21.85 3.22
CA THR A 294 -22.59 -22.36 2.86
C THR A 294 -21.50 -21.31 3.08
N GLY A 295 -21.89 -20.08 3.40
CA GLY A 295 -21.03 -18.89 3.44
C GLY A 295 -21.16 -18.01 2.19
N GLY A 296 -21.95 -18.44 1.20
CA GLY A 296 -22.29 -17.66 0.00
C GLY A 296 -23.75 -17.20 -0.01
N HIS A 297 -24.27 -16.96 -1.22
CA HIS A 297 -25.61 -16.40 -1.43
C HIS A 297 -26.46 -17.19 -2.42
N ALA A 298 -27.74 -17.32 -2.10
CA ALA A 298 -28.78 -17.72 -3.03
C ALA A 298 -29.32 -16.48 -3.74
N PHE A 299 -29.01 -16.36 -5.03
CA PHE A 299 -29.49 -15.27 -5.89
C PHE A 299 -30.89 -15.56 -6.42
N ALA A 300 -31.71 -14.51 -6.56
CA ALA A 300 -33.09 -14.61 -7.02
C ALA A 300 -33.46 -13.44 -7.95
N GLN A 301 -34.28 -13.72 -8.95
CA GLN A 301 -34.79 -12.70 -9.88
C GLN A 301 -36.03 -12.00 -9.33
N THR A 302 -36.90 -12.73 -8.63
CA THR A 302 -38.19 -12.21 -8.13
C THR A 302 -38.24 -12.19 -6.61
N LEU A 303 -39.12 -11.34 -6.07
CA LEU A 303 -39.35 -11.26 -4.63
C LEU A 303 -39.90 -12.57 -4.06
N ASP A 304 -40.76 -13.27 -4.78
CA ASP A 304 -41.29 -14.56 -4.35
C ASP A 304 -40.19 -15.63 -4.24
N GLU A 305 -39.26 -15.65 -5.19
CA GLU A 305 -38.10 -16.54 -5.12
C GLU A 305 -37.18 -16.18 -3.95
N HIS A 306 -36.93 -14.88 -3.75
CA HIS A 306 -36.18 -14.40 -2.61
C HIS A 306 -36.82 -14.82 -1.28
N ASN A 307 -38.13 -14.64 -1.12
CA ASN A 307 -38.85 -15.02 0.09
C ASN A 307 -38.79 -16.52 0.37
N ARG A 308 -38.80 -17.37 -0.67
CA ARG A 308 -38.55 -18.82 -0.53
C ARG A 308 -37.12 -19.10 -0.05
N ASN A 309 -36.11 -18.39 -0.57
CA ASN A 309 -34.73 -18.54 -0.13
C ASN A 309 -34.53 -18.05 1.31
N VAL A 310 -35.20 -16.95 1.70
CA VAL A 310 -35.23 -16.44 3.08
C VAL A 310 -35.83 -17.48 4.04
N ALA A 311 -36.95 -18.12 3.67
CA ALA A 311 -37.55 -19.17 4.48
C ALA A 311 -36.60 -20.36 4.69
N LYS A 312 -35.87 -20.78 3.64
CA LYS A 312 -34.82 -21.81 3.72
C LYS A 312 -33.67 -21.39 4.64
N TRP A 313 -33.22 -20.15 4.54
CA TRP A 313 -32.16 -19.62 5.41
C TRP A 313 -32.57 -19.65 6.89
N PHE A 314 -33.80 -19.23 7.20
CA PHE A 314 -34.32 -19.29 8.56
C PHE A 314 -34.46 -20.73 9.10
N GLU A 315 -34.78 -21.70 8.24
CA GLU A 315 -34.76 -23.12 8.63
C GLU A 315 -33.35 -23.58 9.00
N ILE A 316 -32.33 -23.25 8.18
CA ILE A 316 -30.92 -23.56 8.48
C ILE A 316 -30.48 -22.94 9.81
N ARG A 317 -30.85 -21.68 10.06
CA ARG A 317 -30.52 -21.00 11.34
C ARG A 317 -31.16 -21.67 12.56
N ARG A 318 -32.41 -22.16 12.45
CA ARG A 318 -33.06 -22.94 13.52
C ARG A 318 -32.32 -24.24 13.79
N GLN A 319 -31.91 -24.95 12.75
CA GLN A 319 -31.16 -26.19 12.87
C GLN A 319 -29.77 -25.99 13.51
N ARG A 320 -29.19 -24.79 13.39
CA ARG A 320 -27.92 -24.41 14.03
C ARG A 320 -28.06 -23.83 15.44
N GLY A 321 -29.28 -23.62 15.94
CA GLY A 321 -29.51 -23.00 17.25
C GLY A 321 -29.18 -21.50 17.29
N GLU A 322 -29.23 -20.82 16.14
CA GLU A 322 -28.92 -19.39 16.01
C GLU A 322 -30.16 -18.49 16.17
N MET A 323 -31.31 -19.06 16.53
CA MET A 323 -32.60 -18.40 16.75
C MET A 323 -33.30 -18.91 17.99
#